data_AF-A0A0S9NE45-F1
#
_entry.id   AF-A0A0S9NE45-F1
#
_cell.length_a   1.000
_cell.length_b   1.000
_cell.length_c   1.000
_cell.angle_alpha   90.00
_cell.angle_beta   90.00
_cell.angle_gamma   90.00
#
_symmetry.space_group_name_H-M   'P 1'
#
loop_
_entity.id
_entity.type
_entity.pdbx_description
1 polymer ?
#
loop_
_entity_poly.entity_id
_entity_poly.type
_entity_poly.pdbx_seq_one_letter_code
_entity_poly.pdbx_strand_id
1 'polypeptide(L)'
;MSDGIISAFIAASAAVFGVILTQVLGEKYRRFKEGSSVAAGILGELSSYEQAWPLVQAMLRGLDDAVSAGARERFSMRFGERAKDLYFDEVVSKIGLLGPDIVEPVVYVYSNIRAFRVALELISVHHKDMTDGELFQRSQTCQQCLQRALARREELFSKLKARSSRRMRLSD
;
A
#
# COMPACT_ATOMS: atom_id res chain seq x y z
N MET A 1 59.15 26.95 2.92
CA MET A 1 58.67 25.84 2.05
C MET A 1 57.56 24.99 2.70
N SER A 2 57.36 25.00 4.02
CA SER A 2 56.29 24.23 4.71
C SER A 2 54.88 24.74 4.47
N ASP A 3 54.69 26.06 4.38
CA ASP A 3 53.35 26.66 4.50
C ASP A 3 52.48 26.44 3.25
N GLY A 4 53.11 26.37 2.07
CA GLY A 4 52.41 26.03 0.82
C GLY A 4 51.94 24.57 0.76
N ILE A 5 52.68 23.66 1.40
CA ILE A 5 52.32 22.24 1.46
C ILE A 5 51.17 22.04 2.46
N ILE A 6 51.23 22.72 3.61
CA ILE A 6 50.16 22.69 4.62
C ILE A 6 48.87 23.29 4.06
N SER A 7 48.93 24.43 3.38
CA SER A 7 47.73 25.05 2.79
C SER A 7 47.13 24.22 1.66
N ALA A 8 47.96 23.64 0.78
CA ALA A 8 47.49 22.73 -0.26
C ALA A 8 46.83 21.47 0.32
N PHE A 9 47.39 20.91 1.39
CA PHE A 9 46.83 19.74 2.07
C PHE A 9 45.48 20.05 2.74
N ILE A 10 45.37 21.21 3.40
CA ILE A 10 44.11 21.68 4.01
C ILE A 10 43.06 21.90 2.91
N ALA A 11 43.44 22.57 1.82
CA ALA A 11 42.53 22.83 0.69
C ALA A 11 42.04 21.53 0.03
N ALA A 12 42.95 20.58 -0.21
CA ALA A 12 42.61 19.27 -0.77
C ALA A 12 41.69 18.48 0.18
N SER A 13 41.97 18.48 1.48
CA SER A 13 41.13 17.82 2.48
C SER A 13 39.74 18.44 2.55
N ALA A 14 39.65 19.78 2.62
CA ALA A 14 38.38 20.49 2.61
C ALA A 14 37.56 20.24 1.35
N ALA A 15 38.21 20.16 0.18
CA ALA A 15 37.55 19.84 -1.08
C ALA A 15 36.97 18.41 -1.07
N VAL A 16 37.75 17.42 -0.61
CA VAL A 16 37.27 16.02 -0.49
C VAL A 16 36.11 15.93 0.49
N PHE A 17 36.22 16.55 1.67
CA PHE A 17 35.12 16.59 2.64
C PHE A 17 33.87 17.27 2.06
N GLY A 18 34.03 18.38 1.33
CA GLY A 18 32.93 19.07 0.66
C GLY A 18 32.21 18.19 -0.37
N VAL A 19 32.95 17.43 -1.18
CA VAL A 19 32.38 16.51 -2.16
C VAL A 19 31.61 15.37 -1.47
N ILE A 20 32.20 14.75 -0.44
CA ILE A 20 31.53 13.68 0.30
C ILE A 20 30.25 14.20 0.96
N LEU A 21 30.29 15.37 1.60
CA LEU A 21 29.15 15.94 2.29
C LEU A 21 28.01 16.27 1.31
N THR A 22 28.32 16.87 0.17
CA THR A 22 27.32 17.19 -0.87
C THR A 22 26.71 15.93 -1.48
N GLN A 23 27.50 14.88 -1.73
CA GLN A 23 26.99 13.60 -2.21
C GLN A 23 26.06 12.92 -1.19
N VAL A 24 26.46 12.86 0.08
CA VAL A 24 25.65 12.24 1.14
C VAL A 24 24.36 13.02 1.37
N LEU A 25 24.42 14.36 1.44
CA LEU A 25 23.22 15.20 1.61
C LEU A 25 22.29 15.11 0.38
N GLY A 26 22.85 15.10 -0.82
CA GLY A 26 22.10 14.94 -2.06
C GLY A 26 21.37 13.61 -2.13
N GLU A 27 22.06 12.51 -1.77
CA GLU A 27 21.47 11.17 -1.74
C GLU A 27 20.39 11.04 -0.67
N LYS A 28 20.61 11.60 0.54
CA LYS A 28 19.58 11.65 1.59
C LYS A 28 18.34 12.42 1.14
N TYR A 29 18.52 13.58 0.51
CA TYR A 29 17.41 14.39 -0.01
C TYR A 29 16.64 13.67 -1.11
N ARG A 30 17.35 13.00 -2.03
CA ARG A 30 16.75 12.17 -3.08
C ARG A 30 15.89 11.06 -2.49
N ARG A 31 16.45 10.25 -1.57
CA ARG A 31 15.72 9.17 -0.87
C ARG A 31 14.52 9.69 -0.09
N PHE A 32 14.67 10.85 0.56
CA PHE A 32 13.58 11.50 1.28
C PHE A 32 12.42 11.82 0.33
N LYS A 33 12.70 12.49 -0.79
CA LYS A 33 11.71 12.84 -1.82
C LYS A 33 11.07 11.62 -2.44
N GLU A 34 11.87 10.61 -2.77
CA GLU A 34 11.36 9.34 -3.30
C GLU A 34 10.38 8.69 -2.33
N GLY A 35 10.70 8.62 -1.03
CA GLY A 35 9.78 8.12 -0.03
C GLY A 35 8.50 8.97 0.12
N SER A 36 8.58 10.30 -0.05
CA SER A 36 7.39 11.17 -0.07
C SER A 36 6.48 10.88 -1.28
N SER A 37 7.08 10.65 -2.46
CA SER A 37 6.34 10.29 -3.68
C SER A 37 5.68 8.91 -3.54
N VAL A 38 6.41 7.91 -3.02
CA VAL A 38 5.87 6.57 -2.72
C VAL A 38 4.68 6.68 -1.76
N ALA A 39 4.80 7.48 -0.70
CA ALA A 39 3.72 7.68 0.26
C ALA A 39 2.47 8.29 -0.40
N ALA A 40 2.66 9.30 -1.26
CA ALA A 40 1.57 9.96 -1.98
C ALA A 40 0.84 9.01 -2.94
N GLY A 41 1.59 8.22 -3.71
CA GLY A 41 0.97 7.30 -4.67
C GLY A 41 0.26 6.14 -4.00
N ILE A 42 0.82 5.55 -2.93
CA ILE A 42 0.13 4.52 -2.13
C ILE A 42 -1.16 5.09 -1.52
N LEU A 43 -1.13 6.32 -0.98
CA LEU A 43 -2.32 6.97 -0.46
C LEU A 43 -3.39 7.16 -1.54
N GLY A 44 -2.99 7.58 -2.74
CA GLY A 44 -3.90 7.75 -3.88
C GLY A 44 -4.54 6.43 -4.33
N GLU A 45 -3.76 5.35 -4.41
CA GLU A 45 -4.27 4.02 -4.77
C GLU A 45 -5.25 3.51 -3.70
N LEU A 46 -4.88 3.56 -2.41
CA LEU A 46 -5.75 3.10 -1.32
C LEU A 46 -7.03 3.94 -1.16
N SER A 47 -6.98 5.26 -1.38
CA SER A 47 -8.16 6.12 -1.29
C SER A 47 -9.14 5.89 -2.45
N SER A 48 -8.66 5.40 -3.60
CA SER A 48 -9.54 4.97 -4.69
C SER A 48 -10.39 3.77 -4.30
N TYR A 49 -9.83 2.85 -3.49
CA TYR A 49 -10.53 1.68 -2.99
C TYR A 49 -11.59 2.03 -1.96
N GLU A 50 -11.34 3.03 -1.12
CA GLU A 50 -12.29 3.50 -0.11
C GLU A 50 -13.67 3.81 -0.71
N GLN A 51 -13.70 4.42 -1.90
CA GLN A 51 -14.95 4.76 -2.60
C GLN A 51 -15.70 3.53 -3.12
N ALA A 52 -14.98 2.47 -3.51
CA ALA A 52 -15.57 1.23 -4.01
C ALA A 52 -16.07 0.30 -2.89
N TRP A 53 -15.56 0.46 -1.67
CA TRP A 53 -15.79 -0.47 -0.57
C TRP A 53 -17.26 -0.67 -0.17
N PRO A 54 -18.07 0.39 0.00
CA PRO A 54 -19.47 0.24 0.36
C PRO A 54 -20.25 -0.59 -0.67
N LEU A 55 -19.90 -0.45 -1.95
CA LEU A 55 -20.53 -1.20 -3.05
C LEU A 55 -20.19 -2.70 -2.95
N VAL A 56 -18.92 -3.02 -2.69
CA VAL A 56 -18.46 -4.41 -2.52
C VAL A 56 -19.09 -5.04 -1.28
N GLN A 57 -19.18 -4.32 -0.16
CA GLN A 57 -19.83 -4.82 1.06
C GLN A 57 -21.32 -5.07 0.84
N ALA A 58 -22.03 -4.17 0.15
CA ALA A 58 -23.44 -4.35 -0.18
C ALA A 58 -23.65 -5.59 -1.06
N MET A 59 -22.77 -5.82 -2.05
CA MET A 59 -22.80 -7.01 -2.89
C MET A 59 -22.63 -8.31 -2.09
N LEU A 60 -21.64 -8.35 -1.18
CA LEU A 60 -21.38 -9.54 -0.35
C LEU A 60 -22.53 -9.82 0.64
N ARG A 61 -23.13 -8.77 1.22
CA ARG A 61 -24.33 -8.93 2.06
C ARG A 61 -25.52 -9.45 1.26
N GLY A 62 -25.74 -8.91 0.05
CA GLY A 62 -26.79 -9.41 -0.83
C GLY A 62 -26.61 -10.88 -1.22
N LEU A 63 -25.36 -11.33 -1.35
CA LEU A 63 -25.05 -12.75 -1.53
C LEU A 63 -25.45 -13.57 -0.30
N ASP A 64 -25.07 -13.14 0.91
CA ASP A 64 -25.42 -13.82 2.16
C ASP A 64 -26.94 -13.91 2.37
N ASP A 65 -27.65 -12.82 2.07
CA ASP A 65 -29.11 -12.76 2.15
C ASP A 65 -29.76 -13.71 1.13
N ALA A 66 -29.25 -13.76 -0.11
CA ALA A 66 -29.76 -14.66 -1.14
C ALA A 66 -29.54 -16.14 -0.79
N VAL A 67 -28.37 -16.48 -0.22
CA VAL A 67 -28.08 -17.84 0.26
C VAL A 67 -29.02 -18.21 1.41
N SER A 68 -29.17 -17.32 2.39
CA SER A 68 -30.03 -17.55 3.57
C SER A 68 -31.51 -17.71 3.21
N ALA A 69 -31.97 -17.04 2.15
CA ALA A 69 -33.34 -17.13 1.65
C ALA A 69 -33.58 -18.30 0.68
N GLY A 70 -32.57 -19.14 0.39
CA GLY A 70 -32.67 -20.20 -0.61
C GLY A 70 -32.85 -19.68 -2.05
N ALA A 71 -32.45 -18.43 -2.30
CA ALA A 71 -32.64 -17.71 -3.56
C ALA A 71 -31.30 -17.50 -4.31
N ARG A 72 -30.30 -18.34 -4.05
CA ARG A 72 -28.94 -18.23 -4.62
C ARG A 72 -28.92 -18.12 -6.15
N GLU A 73 -29.85 -18.80 -6.82
CA GLU A 73 -29.94 -18.84 -8.30
C GLU A 73 -30.28 -17.47 -8.92
N ARG A 74 -30.77 -16.52 -8.11
CA ARG A 74 -31.00 -15.13 -8.54
C ARG A 74 -29.72 -14.29 -8.50
N PHE A 75 -28.68 -14.79 -7.85
CA PHE A 75 -27.40 -14.13 -7.75
C PHE A 75 -26.52 -14.52 -8.95
N SER A 76 -26.23 -13.56 -9.82
CA SER A 76 -25.34 -13.72 -10.96
C SER A 76 -24.11 -12.84 -10.76
N MET A 77 -22.98 -13.45 -10.38
CA MET A 77 -21.68 -12.79 -10.52
C MET A 77 -21.18 -12.95 -11.95
N ARG A 78 -20.79 -11.84 -12.58
CA ARG A 78 -20.07 -11.87 -13.85
C ARG A 78 -18.58 -11.80 -13.58
N PHE A 79 -17.85 -12.72 -14.18
CA PHE A 79 -16.39 -12.70 -14.17
C PHE A 79 -15.89 -11.43 -14.86
N GLY A 80 -15.00 -10.70 -14.19
CA GLY A 80 -14.23 -9.59 -14.75
C GLY A 80 -12.74 -9.84 -14.54
N GLU A 81 -11.88 -9.14 -15.28
CA GLU A 81 -10.44 -9.23 -15.04
C GLU A 81 -10.13 -8.81 -13.60
N ARG A 82 -9.26 -9.59 -12.94
CA ARG A 82 -8.80 -9.30 -11.58
C ARG A 82 -8.14 -7.93 -11.53
N ALA A 83 -8.64 -7.06 -10.66
CA ALA A 83 -8.03 -5.76 -10.40
C ALA A 83 -6.57 -5.92 -9.91
N LYS A 84 -5.67 -5.10 -10.48
CA LYS A 84 -4.24 -5.05 -10.18
C LYS A 84 -3.93 -3.84 -9.31
N ASP A 85 -2.99 -3.99 -8.38
CA ASP A 85 -2.48 -2.90 -7.54
C ASP A 85 -1.32 -2.22 -8.29
N LEU A 86 -1.64 -1.54 -9.40
CA LEU A 86 -0.66 -1.05 -10.38
C LEU A 86 0.45 -0.23 -9.74
N TYR A 87 0.09 0.68 -8.82
CA TYR A 87 1.09 1.52 -8.19
C TYR A 87 1.92 0.73 -7.18
N PHE A 88 1.27 0.04 -6.24
CA PHE A 88 1.97 -0.74 -5.21
C PHE A 88 2.91 -1.78 -5.80
N ASP A 89 2.49 -2.53 -6.82
CA ASP A 89 3.32 -3.56 -7.45
C ASP A 89 4.56 -2.94 -8.12
N GLU A 90 4.47 -1.73 -8.69
CA GLU A 90 5.61 -1.01 -9.26
C GLU A 90 6.58 -0.47 -8.19
N VAL A 91 6.07 -0.06 -7.02
CA VAL A 91 6.88 0.60 -5.97
C VAL A 91 7.24 -0.31 -4.79
N VAL A 92 6.86 -1.59 -4.81
CA VAL A 92 7.07 -2.52 -3.68
C VAL A 92 8.53 -2.61 -3.24
N SER A 93 9.48 -2.52 -4.17
CA SER A 93 10.92 -2.51 -3.88
C SER A 93 11.40 -1.25 -3.13
N LYS A 94 10.59 -0.19 -3.11
CA LYS A 94 10.91 1.12 -2.54
C LYS A 94 10.12 1.43 -1.27
N ILE A 95 9.22 0.56 -0.82
CA ILE A 95 8.39 0.83 0.37
C ILE A 95 9.22 1.04 1.63
N GLY A 96 10.44 0.47 1.70
CA GLY A 96 11.38 0.71 2.80
C GLY A 96 11.71 2.20 3.04
N LEU A 97 11.56 3.06 2.03
CA LEU A 97 11.75 4.52 2.15
C LEU A 97 10.67 5.22 3.00
N LEU A 98 9.59 4.52 3.33
CA LEU A 98 8.50 5.03 4.17
C LEU A 98 8.82 4.94 5.67
N GLY A 99 9.77 4.07 6.06
CA GLY A 99 10.07 3.75 7.45
C GLY A 99 9.16 2.64 8.01
N PRO A 100 9.62 1.94 9.07
CA PRO A 100 8.99 0.72 9.57
C PRO A 100 7.52 0.93 9.99
N ASP A 101 7.21 2.07 10.62
CA ASP A 101 5.88 2.41 11.15
C ASP A 101 4.80 2.58 10.07
N ILE A 102 5.20 2.72 8.80
CA ILE A 102 4.32 2.84 7.64
C ILE A 102 4.37 1.57 6.79
N VAL A 103 5.55 0.96 6.63
CA VAL A 103 5.74 -0.26 5.83
C VAL A 103 4.84 -1.40 6.30
N GLU A 104 4.85 -1.71 7.60
CA GLU A 104 4.10 -2.85 8.13
C GLU A 104 2.58 -2.69 7.91
N PRO A 105 1.95 -1.54 8.23
CA PRO A 105 0.56 -1.31 7.90
C PRO A 105 0.24 -1.32 6.40
N VAL A 106 1.12 -0.79 5.54
CA VAL A 106 0.95 -0.85 4.07
C VAL A 106 0.88 -2.31 3.61
N VAL A 107 1.88 -3.11 3.97
CA VAL A 107 1.95 -4.53 3.57
C VAL A 107 0.75 -5.30 4.12
N TYR A 108 0.35 -5.04 5.36
CA TYR A 108 -0.81 -5.65 5.98
C TYR A 108 -2.10 -5.35 5.20
N VAL A 109 -2.32 -4.08 4.84
CA VAL A 109 -3.51 -3.66 4.09
C VAL A 109 -3.53 -4.34 2.71
N TYR A 110 -2.47 -4.20 1.91
CA TYR A 110 -2.42 -4.83 0.58
C TYR A 110 -2.55 -6.34 0.62
N SER A 111 -1.99 -7.01 1.64
CA SER A 111 -2.15 -8.45 1.81
C SER A 111 -3.60 -8.85 2.06
N ASN A 112 -4.35 -8.08 2.87
CA ASN A 112 -5.78 -8.33 3.08
C ASN A 112 -6.62 -8.03 1.83
N ILE A 113 -6.29 -6.97 1.08
CA ILE A 113 -6.94 -6.66 -0.21
C ILE A 113 -6.70 -7.80 -1.21
N ARG A 114 -5.47 -8.30 -1.30
CA ARG A 114 -5.10 -9.41 -2.17
C ARG A 114 -5.81 -10.71 -1.77
N ALA A 115 -5.87 -11.01 -0.47
CA ALA A 115 -6.61 -12.17 0.05
C ALA A 115 -8.11 -12.07 -0.25
N PHE A 116 -8.70 -10.88 -0.09
CA PHE A 116 -10.08 -10.62 -0.51
C PHE A 116 -10.28 -10.89 -2.01
N ARG A 117 -9.41 -10.36 -2.89
CA ARG A 117 -9.54 -10.56 -4.34
C ARG A 117 -9.43 -12.03 -4.74
N VAL A 118 -8.51 -12.78 -4.13
CA VAL A 118 -8.38 -14.24 -4.35
C VAL A 118 -9.66 -14.98 -3.92
N ALA A 119 -10.21 -14.64 -2.75
CA ALA A 119 -11.44 -15.27 -2.27
C ALA A 119 -12.65 -14.90 -3.16
N LEU A 120 -12.76 -13.64 -3.58
CA LEU A 120 -13.83 -13.18 -4.47
C LEU A 120 -13.72 -13.81 -5.87
N GLU A 121 -12.52 -13.94 -6.41
CA GLU A 121 -12.25 -14.61 -7.69
C GLU A 121 -12.80 -16.05 -7.65
N LEU A 122 -12.49 -16.79 -6.58
CA LEU A 122 -12.97 -18.14 -6.40
C LEU A 122 -14.50 -18.23 -6.33
N ILE A 123 -15.15 -17.31 -5.60
CA ILE A 123 -16.63 -17.21 -5.59
C ILE A 123 -17.13 -16.94 -7.01
N SER A 124 -16.56 -15.95 -7.71
CA SER A 124 -17.04 -15.56 -9.04
C SER A 124 -16.98 -16.71 -10.05
N VAL A 125 -15.94 -17.54 -9.98
CA VAL A 125 -15.72 -18.65 -10.92
C VAL A 125 -16.51 -19.90 -10.52
N HIS A 126 -16.54 -20.24 -9.24
CA HIS A 126 -16.98 -21.56 -8.77
C HIS A 126 -18.26 -21.56 -7.92
N HIS A 127 -18.93 -20.42 -7.70
CA HIS A 127 -20.12 -20.35 -6.83
C HIS A 127 -21.23 -21.36 -7.17
N LYS A 128 -21.37 -21.75 -8.45
CA LYS A 128 -22.37 -22.74 -8.87
C LYS A 128 -22.11 -24.15 -8.33
N ASP A 129 -20.83 -24.48 -8.18
CA ASP A 129 -20.37 -25.79 -7.70
C ASP A 129 -20.26 -25.84 -6.17
N MET A 130 -20.38 -24.70 -5.49
CA MET A 130 -20.31 -24.59 -4.04
C MET A 130 -21.62 -24.99 -3.38
N THR A 131 -21.52 -25.57 -2.18
CA THR A 131 -22.67 -25.67 -1.27
C THR A 131 -23.02 -24.28 -0.72
N ASP A 132 -24.25 -24.10 -0.28
CA ASP A 132 -24.72 -22.85 0.32
C ASP A 132 -23.90 -22.48 1.57
N GLY A 133 -23.56 -23.49 2.39
CA GLY A 133 -22.68 -23.30 3.54
C GLY A 133 -21.27 -22.84 3.16
N GLU A 134 -20.68 -23.43 2.11
CA GLU A 134 -19.37 -23.00 1.61
C GLU A 134 -19.41 -21.57 1.06
N LEU A 135 -20.42 -21.26 0.23
CA LEU A 135 -20.58 -19.95 -0.38
C LEU A 135 -20.72 -18.86 0.69
N PHE A 136 -21.54 -19.10 1.72
CA PHE A 136 -21.69 -18.21 2.86
C PHE A 136 -20.35 -17.99 3.61
N GLN A 137 -19.63 -19.07 3.93
CA GLN A 137 -18.33 -18.96 4.63
C GLN A 137 -17.28 -18.19 3.82
N ARG A 138 -17.26 -18.38 2.49
CA ARG A 138 -16.33 -17.65 1.61
C ARG A 138 -16.72 -16.18 1.48
N SER A 139 -18.00 -15.87 1.41
CA SER A 139 -18.49 -14.48 1.44
C SER A 139 -18.10 -13.79 2.75
N GLN A 140 -18.29 -14.45 3.88
CA GLN A 140 -17.85 -13.97 5.19
C GLN A 140 -16.32 -13.75 5.24
N THR A 141 -15.54 -14.66 4.68
CA THR A 141 -14.08 -14.51 4.56
C THR A 141 -13.70 -13.25 3.77
N CYS A 142 -14.39 -12.99 2.65
CA CYS A 142 -14.20 -11.76 1.87
C CYS A 142 -14.48 -10.52 2.73
N GLN A 143 -15.61 -10.51 3.44
CA GLN A 143 -15.98 -9.39 4.32
C GLN A 143 -14.95 -9.15 5.43
N GLN A 144 -14.43 -10.22 6.05
CA GLN A 144 -13.42 -10.12 7.10
C GLN A 144 -12.08 -9.57 6.59
N CYS A 145 -11.62 -10.01 5.41
CA CYS A 145 -10.42 -9.46 4.77
C CYS A 145 -10.57 -7.95 4.54
N LEU A 146 -11.71 -7.54 3.96
CA LEU A 146 -12.02 -6.13 3.73
C LEU A 146 -12.09 -5.33 5.03
N GLN A 147 -12.69 -5.88 6.08
CA GLN A 147 -12.82 -5.23 7.38
C GLN A 147 -11.46 -5.03 8.06
N ARG A 148 -10.58 -6.04 8.02
CA ARG A 148 -9.21 -5.93 8.55
C ARG A 148 -8.41 -4.86 7.82
N ALA A 149 -8.53 -4.77 6.49
CA ALA A 149 -7.89 -3.71 5.71
C ALA A 149 -8.40 -2.32 6.13
N LEU A 150 -9.72 -2.15 6.27
CA LEU A 150 -10.31 -0.86 6.68
C LEU A 150 -10.00 -0.46 8.12
N ALA A 151 -9.88 -1.41 9.04
CA ALA A 151 -9.62 -1.13 10.44
C ALA A 151 -8.34 -0.31 10.65
N ARG A 152 -7.39 -0.40 9.72
CA ARG A 152 -6.12 0.35 9.76
C ARG A 152 -6.11 1.62 8.90
N ARG A 153 -7.22 1.93 8.19
CA ARG A 153 -7.22 2.97 7.15
C ARG A 153 -6.89 4.36 7.71
N GLU A 154 -7.50 4.75 8.82
CA GLU A 154 -7.47 6.15 9.29
C GLU A 154 -6.07 6.51 9.75
N GLU A 155 -5.47 5.62 10.55
CA GLU A 155 -4.09 5.75 11.00
C GLU A 155 -3.11 5.71 9.82
N LEU A 156 -3.26 4.74 8.92
CA LEU A 156 -2.36 4.60 7.76
C LEU A 156 -2.44 5.81 6.83
N PHE A 157 -3.65 6.30 6.53
CA PHE A 157 -3.84 7.44 5.63
C PHE A 157 -3.27 8.71 6.24
N SER A 158 -3.47 8.90 7.54
CA SER A 158 -2.86 10.00 8.29
C SER A 158 -1.33 9.94 8.20
N LYS A 159 -0.73 8.77 8.45
CA LYS A 159 0.72 8.57 8.35
C LYS A 159 1.27 8.78 6.94
N LEU A 160 0.61 8.25 5.91
CA LEU A 160 1.01 8.44 4.50
C LEU A 160 0.92 9.91 4.09
N LYS A 161 -0.16 10.61 4.48
CA LYS A 161 -0.33 12.04 4.22
C LYS A 161 0.72 12.88 4.94
N ALA A 162 1.05 12.52 6.19
CA ALA A 162 2.13 13.16 6.93
C ALA A 162 3.49 12.91 6.25
N ARG A 163 3.77 11.67 5.82
CA ARG A 163 5.02 11.31 5.14
C ARG A 163 5.19 12.01 3.78
N SER A 164 4.11 12.15 3.02
CA SER A 164 4.14 12.80 1.69
C SER A 164 4.28 14.32 1.78
N SER A 165 3.70 14.96 2.80
CA SER A 165 3.75 16.42 3.01
C SER A 165 4.92 16.89 3.88
N ARG A 166 5.68 15.98 4.50
CA ARG A 166 6.84 16.32 5.34
C ARG A 166 7.90 17.09 4.55
N ARG A 167 8.45 18.14 5.17
CA ARG A 167 9.66 18.82 4.70
C ARG A 167 10.88 18.17 5.34
N MET A 168 11.94 17.96 4.55
CA MET A 168 13.19 17.41 5.08
C MET A 168 13.80 18.36 6.10
N ARG A 169 14.14 17.85 7.29
CA ARG A 169 14.97 18.55 8.27
C ARG A 169 16.40 18.03 8.17
N LEU A 170 17.39 18.88 8.45
CA LEU A 170 18.81 18.49 8.40
C LEU A 170 19.19 17.42 9.45
N SER A 171 18.31 17.16 10.42
CA SER A 171 18.46 16.15 11.47
C SER A 171 17.88 14.77 11.12
N ASP A 172 17.22 14.63 9.97
CA ASP A 172 16.62 13.37 9.47
C ASP A 172 17.64 12.51 8.68
#